data_AF-A0A1F3TZR2-F1
#
_entry.id   AF-A0A1F3TZR2-F1
#
_cell.length_a   1.000
_cell.length_b   1.000
_cell.length_c   1.000
_cell.angle_alpha   90.00
_cell.angle_beta   90.00
_cell.angle_gamma   90.00
#
_symmetry.space_group_name_H-M   'P 1'
#
loop_
_entity.id
_entity.type
_entity.pdbx_description
1 polymer ?
#
loop_
_entity_poly.entity_id
_entity_poly.type
_entity_poly.pdbx_seq_one_letter_code
_entity_poly.pdbx_strand_id
1 'polypeptide(L)'
;MKAAIWLALFLLAYHVEAKLLEVPEQCFSRKVTPCLTQIQDAEETLTLKQGTFRALNGAILQWKSFEDVSVDILKGKMQVSQSGEGIRINEVYLAQSNQLVERDSKQLFILDLNRFILSTYTVFDIQTNNVLAKSTFLEKSELLLFVARFFERRNQFLSFLKSIERPWKKEFITQTKTQTKVLQRSVASVEQSERLERQEKEKQSLELKRVREQFFYRTFYR
;
A
#
# COMPACT_ATOMS: atom_id res chain seq x y z
N MET A 1 -39.24 -39.66 4.74
CA MET A 1 -39.29 -38.75 5.91
C MET A 1 -37.93 -38.20 6.36
N LYS A 2 -36.81 -38.95 6.31
CA LYS A 2 -35.50 -38.46 6.79
C LYS A 2 -34.84 -37.38 5.90
N ALA A 3 -35.12 -37.36 4.59
CA ALA A 3 -34.53 -36.39 3.66
C ALA A 3 -35.09 -34.96 3.82
N ALA A 4 -36.37 -34.81 4.20
CA ALA A 4 -37.01 -33.51 4.37
C ALA A 4 -36.46 -32.74 5.59
N ILE A 5 -36.05 -33.47 6.63
CA ILE A 5 -35.46 -32.89 7.85
C ILE A 5 -34.05 -32.35 7.55
N TRP A 6 -33.27 -33.05 6.72
CA TRP A 6 -31.95 -32.57 6.28
C TRP A 6 -32.05 -31.33 5.37
N LEU A 7 -33.04 -31.29 4.47
CA LEU A 7 -33.27 -30.13 3.60
C LEU A 7 -33.73 -28.90 4.40
N ALA A 8 -34.57 -29.09 5.42
CA ALA A 8 -34.99 -28.04 6.34
C ALA A 8 -33.82 -27.53 7.22
N LEU A 9 -32.95 -28.43 7.71
CA LEU A 9 -31.74 -28.06 8.43
C LEU A 9 -30.73 -27.33 7.54
N PHE A 10 -30.59 -27.71 6.27
CA PHE A 10 -29.72 -27.02 5.31
C PHE A 10 -30.27 -25.63 4.97
N LEU A 11 -31.59 -25.49 4.79
CA LEU A 11 -32.25 -24.20 4.54
C LEU A 11 -32.22 -23.27 5.77
N LEU A 12 -32.35 -23.83 6.99
CA LEU A 12 -32.20 -23.08 8.24
C LEU A 12 -30.74 -22.67 8.47
N ALA A 13 -29.77 -23.53 8.18
CA ALA A 13 -28.35 -23.16 8.25
C ALA A 13 -28.01 -22.05 7.22
N TYR A 14 -28.56 -22.14 6.01
CA TYR A 14 -28.43 -21.09 4.99
C TYR A 14 -29.11 -19.79 5.41
N HIS A 15 -30.24 -19.85 6.14
CA HIS A 15 -30.92 -18.66 6.68
C HIS A 15 -30.21 -18.05 7.90
N VAL A 16 -29.48 -18.86 8.68
CA VAL A 16 -28.72 -18.35 9.83
C VAL A 16 -27.40 -17.70 9.37
N GLU A 17 -26.75 -18.19 8.32
CA GLU A 17 -25.66 -17.47 7.65
C GLU A 17 -26.15 -16.24 6.85
N ALA A 18 -27.41 -16.26 6.41
CA ALA A 18 -28.06 -15.12 5.73
C ALA A 18 -28.73 -14.10 6.67
N LYS A 19 -28.58 -14.23 8.00
CA LYS A 19 -28.61 -13.06 8.89
C LYS A 19 -27.28 -12.29 8.76
N LEU A 20 -26.92 -11.97 7.52
CA LEU A 20 -26.12 -10.79 7.23
C LEU A 20 -26.84 -9.64 7.90
N LEU A 21 -26.12 -8.92 8.78
CA LEU A 21 -26.63 -7.77 9.51
C LEU A 21 -27.58 -6.97 8.61
N GLU A 22 -28.85 -6.85 9.00
CA GLU A 22 -29.75 -5.84 8.45
C GLU A 22 -29.15 -4.49 8.81
N VAL A 23 -28.30 -4.01 7.92
CA VAL A 23 -27.68 -2.72 8.01
C VAL A 23 -28.79 -1.69 7.82
N PRO A 24 -29.05 -0.82 8.79
CA PRO A 24 -30.05 0.23 8.58
C PRO A 24 -29.53 1.17 7.48
N GLU A 25 -30.18 1.15 6.31
CA GLU A 25 -29.90 1.98 5.13
C GLU A 25 -29.78 3.49 5.45
N GLN A 26 -30.24 3.90 6.63
CA GLN A 26 -30.32 5.29 7.04
C GLN A 26 -29.14 5.77 7.90
N CYS A 27 -28.20 4.91 8.33
CA CYS A 27 -27.10 5.38 9.19
C CYS A 27 -26.06 6.21 8.44
N PHE A 28 -25.78 5.87 7.18
CA PHE A 28 -24.78 6.55 6.36
C PHE A 28 -25.26 7.95 5.93
N SER A 29 -26.51 8.04 5.45
CA SER A 29 -27.15 9.30 5.10
C SER A 29 -27.36 10.22 6.30
N ARG A 30 -27.63 9.66 7.49
CA ARG A 30 -27.78 10.43 8.74
C ARG A 30 -26.48 10.65 9.50
N LYS A 31 -25.34 10.13 9.01
CA LYS A 31 -24.02 10.25 9.64
C LYS A 31 -23.99 9.77 11.11
N VAL A 32 -24.68 8.67 11.41
CA VAL A 32 -24.72 8.06 12.75
C VAL A 32 -23.62 7.03 12.88
N THR A 33 -22.86 7.00 13.97
CA THR A 33 -21.79 6.01 14.20
C THR A 33 -22.06 5.09 15.40
N PRO A 34 -21.61 3.82 15.38
CA PRO A 34 -20.96 3.14 14.24
C PRO A 34 -21.98 2.80 13.14
N CYS A 35 -21.57 2.90 11.88
CA CYS A 35 -22.42 2.59 10.73
C CYS A 35 -21.72 1.60 9.81
N LEU A 36 -22.25 0.38 9.76
CA LEU A 36 -21.92 -0.57 8.72
C LEU A 36 -22.72 -0.19 7.47
N THR A 37 -22.16 -0.31 6.27
CA THR A 37 -22.83 0.01 5.01
C THR A 37 -22.32 -0.93 3.94
N GLN A 38 -23.24 -1.53 3.20
CA GLN A 38 -22.91 -2.30 2.01
C GLN A 38 -23.42 -1.55 0.79
N ILE A 39 -22.52 -1.20 -0.11
CA ILE A 39 -22.84 -0.44 -1.32
C ILE A 39 -23.45 -1.39 -2.33
N GLN A 40 -24.75 -1.24 -2.58
CA GLN A 40 -25.50 -2.04 -3.56
C GLN A 40 -25.56 -1.37 -4.94
N ASP A 41 -25.50 -0.04 -4.96
CA ASP A 41 -25.47 0.75 -6.20
C ASP A 41 -24.09 0.70 -6.87
N ALA A 42 -24.01 1.19 -8.12
CA ALA A 42 -22.75 1.30 -8.86
C ALA A 42 -21.68 2.07 -8.09
N GLU A 43 -22.09 3.13 -7.40
CA GLU A 43 -21.23 3.99 -6.60
C GLU A 43 -22.06 4.77 -5.58
N GLU A 44 -21.48 5.03 -4.42
CA GLU A 44 -22.04 5.96 -3.43
C GLU A 44 -20.99 7.00 -3.05
N THR A 45 -21.39 8.27 -3.05
CA THR A 45 -20.48 9.40 -2.77
C THR A 45 -20.90 10.12 -1.51
N LEU A 46 -19.98 10.26 -0.56
CA LEU A 46 -20.11 11.05 0.65
C LEU A 46 -19.14 12.21 0.63
N THR A 47 -19.67 13.42 0.80
CA THR A 47 -18.86 14.63 0.92
C THR A 47 -18.89 15.12 2.37
N LEU A 48 -17.71 15.16 2.99
CA LEU A 48 -17.45 15.72 4.32
C LEU A 48 -16.55 16.95 4.18
N LYS A 49 -16.34 17.68 5.29
CA LYS A 49 -15.43 18.85 5.30
C LYS A 49 -14.01 18.46 4.89
N GLN A 50 -13.56 17.29 5.30
CA GLN A 50 -12.23 16.77 5.07
C GLN A 50 -12.03 16.25 3.63
N GLY A 51 -13.10 16.03 2.87
CA GLY A 51 -12.98 15.51 1.51
C GLY A 51 -14.21 14.79 0.97
N THR A 52 -14.04 14.22 -0.21
CA THR A 52 -15.03 13.38 -0.89
C THR A 52 -14.58 11.92 -0.86
N PHE A 53 -15.49 11.05 -0.46
CA PHE A 53 -15.31 9.62 -0.34
C PHE A 53 -16.27 8.94 -1.30
N ARG A 54 -15.74 8.15 -2.22
CA ARG A 54 -16.54 7.46 -3.23
C ARG A 54 -16.34 5.96 -3.05
N ALA A 55 -17.34 5.30 -2.52
CA ALA A 55 -17.36 3.86 -2.36
C ALA A 55 -17.91 3.23 -3.65
N LEU A 56 -17.29 2.14 -4.10
CA LEU A 56 -17.72 1.45 -5.32
C LEU A 56 -18.62 0.26 -4.99
N ASN A 57 -19.37 -0.20 -5.99
CA ASN A 57 -20.26 -1.36 -5.87
C ASN A 57 -19.59 -2.56 -5.17
N GLY A 58 -20.30 -3.14 -4.22
CA GLY A 58 -19.87 -4.32 -3.46
C GLY A 58 -18.89 -4.00 -2.32
N ALA A 59 -18.58 -2.72 -2.08
CA ALA A 59 -17.84 -2.32 -0.90
C ALA A 59 -18.67 -2.52 0.37
N ILE A 60 -18.01 -3.01 1.42
CA ILE A 60 -18.57 -3.15 2.76
C ILE A 60 -17.71 -2.27 3.67
N LEU A 61 -18.31 -1.22 4.22
CA LEU A 61 -17.64 -0.18 4.99
C LEU A 61 -18.23 -0.11 6.39
N GLN A 62 -17.39 0.12 7.39
CA GLN A 62 -17.80 0.40 8.76
C GLN A 62 -17.25 1.75 9.19
N TRP A 63 -18.11 2.76 9.23
CA TRP A 63 -17.79 4.08 9.76
C TRP A 63 -17.74 4.03 11.28
N LYS A 64 -16.56 4.29 11.85
CA LYS A 64 -16.33 4.41 13.29
C LYS A 64 -16.60 5.83 13.78
N SER A 65 -16.23 6.84 13.00
CA SER A 65 -16.47 8.26 13.29
C SER A 65 -16.60 9.05 11.98
N PHE A 66 -17.66 9.86 11.84
CA PHE A 66 -17.77 10.81 10.73
C PHE A 66 -17.06 12.15 11.03
N GLU A 67 -16.85 12.47 12.31
CA GLU A 67 -16.17 13.69 12.74
C GLU A 67 -14.67 13.60 12.47
N ASP A 68 -14.04 12.52 12.93
CA ASP A 68 -12.61 12.24 12.74
C ASP A 68 -12.32 11.49 11.42
N VAL A 69 -13.36 11.18 10.64
CA VAL A 69 -13.28 10.40 9.40
C VAL A 69 -12.47 9.11 9.60
N SER A 70 -13.02 8.23 10.43
CA SER A 70 -12.49 6.90 10.70
C SER A 70 -13.42 5.85 10.10
N VAL A 71 -12.90 5.07 9.16
CA VAL A 71 -13.65 4.05 8.42
C VAL A 71 -12.82 2.78 8.27
N ASP A 72 -13.43 1.65 8.58
CA ASP A 72 -12.88 0.34 8.24
C ASP A 72 -13.52 -0.12 6.95
N ILE A 73 -12.72 -0.28 5.90
CA ILE A 73 -13.12 -1.06 4.74
C ILE A 73 -13.06 -2.51 5.21
N LEU A 74 -14.14 -3.26 5.09
CA LEU A 74 -14.14 -4.70 5.39
C LEU A 74 -13.86 -5.50 4.12
N LYS A 75 -14.40 -5.03 2.98
CA LYS A 75 -14.21 -5.57 1.64
C LYS A 75 -14.44 -4.49 0.59
N GLY A 76 -13.75 -4.58 -0.54
CA GLY A 76 -14.07 -3.80 -1.73
C GLY A 76 -13.19 -2.56 -1.89
N LYS A 77 -13.73 -1.52 -2.54
CA LYS A 77 -12.93 -0.40 -3.06
C LYS A 77 -13.52 0.94 -2.68
N MET A 78 -12.64 1.90 -2.42
CA MET A 78 -12.99 3.28 -2.12
C MET A 78 -11.99 4.24 -2.77
N GLN A 79 -12.49 5.32 -3.35
CA GLN A 79 -11.69 6.46 -3.80
C GLN A 79 -11.81 7.57 -2.76
N VAL A 80 -10.68 8.15 -2.40
CA VAL A 80 -10.58 9.18 -1.36
C VAL A 80 -9.97 10.43 -1.97
N SER A 81 -10.71 11.52 -1.97
CA SER A 81 -10.22 12.85 -2.37
C SER A 81 -10.28 13.79 -1.17
N GLN A 82 -9.18 13.89 -0.44
CA GLN A 82 -9.08 14.69 0.79
C GLN A 82 -8.62 16.13 0.52
N SER A 83 -9.22 17.08 1.23
CA SER A 83 -8.88 18.49 1.29
C SER A 83 -8.90 18.95 2.77
N GLY A 84 -7.97 18.49 3.59
CA GLY A 84 -7.97 18.82 5.02
C GLY A 84 -7.13 17.88 5.88
N GLU A 85 -7.50 17.74 7.14
CA GLU A 85 -6.87 16.82 8.11
C GLU A 85 -6.95 15.36 7.64
N GLY A 86 -5.94 14.57 8.03
CA GLY A 86 -5.79 13.18 7.61
C GLY A 86 -6.93 12.30 8.12
N ILE A 87 -7.23 11.28 7.34
CA ILE A 87 -8.29 10.32 7.63
C ILE A 87 -7.70 9.02 8.17
N ARG A 88 -8.50 8.19 8.84
CA ARG A 88 -8.09 6.84 9.23
C ARG A 88 -8.88 5.80 8.45
N ILE A 89 -8.15 4.96 7.70
CA ILE A 89 -8.73 3.80 7.03
C ILE A 89 -8.12 2.53 7.61
N ASN A 90 -8.95 1.69 8.25
CA ASN A 90 -8.49 0.46 8.90
C ASN A 90 -7.27 0.71 9.82
N GLU A 91 -7.36 1.74 10.67
CA GLU A 91 -6.28 2.25 11.55
C GLU A 91 -5.03 2.84 10.84
N VAL A 92 -4.96 2.81 9.51
CA VAL A 92 -3.91 3.48 8.76
C VAL A 92 -4.26 4.96 8.63
N TYR A 93 -3.41 5.83 9.19
CA TYR A 93 -3.55 7.28 9.03
C TYR A 93 -3.04 7.73 7.67
N LEU A 94 -3.89 8.41 6.93
CA LEU A 94 -3.65 8.89 5.57
C LEU A 94 -3.56 10.40 5.61
N ALA A 95 -2.33 10.91 5.59
CA ALA A 95 -2.04 12.33 5.66
C ALA A 95 -2.15 13.06 4.30
N GLN A 96 -2.41 12.33 3.21
CA GLN A 96 -2.26 12.82 1.84
C GLN A 96 -3.59 12.82 1.08
N SER A 97 -3.67 13.70 0.10
CA SER A 97 -4.81 13.81 -0.82
C SER A 97 -4.76 12.76 -1.94
N ASN A 98 -5.93 12.38 -2.44
CA ASN A 98 -6.14 11.53 -3.62
C ASN A 98 -5.54 10.13 -3.53
N GLN A 99 -6.30 9.21 -2.95
CA GLN A 99 -5.90 7.82 -2.79
C GLN A 99 -6.95 6.86 -3.32
N LEU A 100 -6.48 5.75 -3.87
CA LEU A 100 -7.31 4.62 -4.26
C LEU A 100 -7.05 3.49 -3.27
N VAL A 101 -8.11 3.04 -2.60
CA VAL A 101 -8.02 2.04 -1.55
C VAL A 101 -8.80 0.80 -1.96
N GLU A 102 -8.13 -0.34 -2.03
CA GLU A 102 -8.72 -1.65 -2.30
C GLU A 102 -8.43 -2.56 -1.11
N ARG A 103 -9.45 -3.25 -0.61
CA ARG A 103 -9.29 -4.26 0.42
C ARG A 103 -9.79 -5.60 -0.05
N ASP A 104 -8.86 -6.56 0.03
CA ASP A 104 -9.12 -7.98 -0.08
C ASP A 104 -9.17 -8.63 1.31
N SER A 105 -9.50 -9.92 1.35
CA SER A 105 -9.68 -10.67 2.62
C SER A 105 -8.48 -10.64 3.56
N LYS A 106 -7.26 -10.42 3.06
CA LYS A 106 -6.00 -10.47 3.83
C LYS A 106 -5.17 -9.21 3.74
N GLN A 107 -5.47 -8.30 2.82
CA GLN A 107 -4.58 -7.19 2.48
C GLN A 107 -5.37 -5.93 2.19
N LEU A 108 -4.81 -4.81 2.63
CA LEU A 108 -5.25 -3.47 2.30
C LEU A 108 -4.20 -2.84 1.38
N PHE A 109 -4.67 -2.39 0.22
CA PHE A 109 -3.87 -1.74 -0.81
C PHE A 109 -4.24 -0.26 -0.87
N ILE A 110 -3.25 0.60 -0.72
CA ILE A 110 -3.43 2.05 -0.74
C ILE A 110 -2.49 2.62 -1.79
N LEU A 111 -3.05 3.10 -2.90
CA LEU A 111 -2.30 3.81 -3.93
C LEU A 111 -2.42 5.32 -3.70
N ASP A 112 -1.30 5.98 -3.47
CA ASP A 112 -1.19 7.44 -3.49
C ASP A 112 -1.09 7.92 -4.94
N LEU A 113 -2.08 8.68 -5.42
CA LEU A 113 -2.12 9.17 -6.80
C LEU A 113 -1.21 10.39 -7.05
N ASN A 114 -0.68 11.02 -6.01
CA ASN A 114 0.30 12.10 -6.15
C ASN A 114 1.71 11.53 -6.28
N ARG A 115 2.02 10.48 -5.52
CA ARG A 115 3.36 9.84 -5.49
C ARG A 115 3.46 8.59 -6.36
N PHE A 116 2.34 8.02 -6.79
CA PHE A 116 2.25 6.76 -7.53
C PHE A 116 2.90 5.58 -6.79
N ILE A 117 2.79 5.58 -5.47
CA ILE A 117 3.30 4.54 -4.59
C ILE A 117 2.13 3.69 -4.11
N LEU A 118 2.25 2.38 -4.32
CA LEU A 118 1.33 1.40 -3.76
C LEU A 118 1.89 0.90 -2.43
N SER A 119 1.17 1.19 -1.35
CA SER A 119 1.44 0.65 -0.02
C SER A 119 0.52 -0.54 0.24
N THR A 120 1.12 -1.69 0.52
CA THR A 120 0.39 -2.93 0.87
C THR A 120 0.53 -3.19 2.36
N TYR A 121 -0.60 -3.39 3.02
CA TYR A 121 -0.71 -3.67 4.44
C TYR A 121 -1.34 -5.06 4.62
N THR A 122 -0.64 -5.98 5.27
CA THR A 122 -1.23 -7.28 5.63
C THR A 122 -2.17 -7.11 6.82
N VAL A 123 -3.40 -7.58 6.65
CA VAL A 123 -4.44 -7.59 7.68
C VAL A 123 -4.27 -8.87 8.50
N PHE A 124 -3.24 -8.92 9.34
CA PHE A 124 -3.19 -9.86 10.45
C PHE A 124 -3.23 -9.03 11.72
N ASP A 125 -4.39 -9.05 12.34
CA ASP A 125 -4.64 -8.54 13.69
C ASP A 125 -4.39 -7.04 13.86
N ILE A 126 -5.46 -6.26 13.68
CA ILE A 126 -5.52 -4.81 13.91
C ILE A 126 -5.16 -4.44 15.37
N GLN A 127 -4.99 -5.44 16.26
CA GLN A 127 -4.52 -5.26 17.63
C GLN A 127 -3.00 -5.40 17.80
N THR A 128 -2.27 -5.99 16.83
CA THR A 128 -0.81 -6.08 16.89
C THR A 128 -0.18 -5.14 15.87
N ASN A 129 0.60 -4.16 16.36
CA ASN A 129 1.32 -3.15 15.57
C ASN A 129 2.36 -3.71 14.56
N ASN A 130 2.33 -4.99 14.21
CA ASN A 130 3.25 -5.61 13.26
C ASN A 130 2.67 -5.52 11.84
N VAL A 131 2.60 -4.31 11.35
CA VAL A 131 2.26 -4.03 9.96
C VAL A 131 3.52 -4.19 9.11
N LEU A 132 3.60 -5.27 8.33
CA LEU A 132 4.54 -5.37 7.21
C LEU A 132 4.04 -4.47 6.07
N ALA A 133 4.27 -3.16 6.20
CA ALA A 133 3.99 -2.21 5.14
C ALA A 133 5.07 -2.34 4.06
N LYS A 134 4.70 -2.93 2.91
CA LYS A 134 5.56 -2.90 1.72
C LYS A 134 5.05 -1.80 0.80
N SER A 135 5.85 -0.74 0.67
CA SER A 135 5.62 0.28 -0.34
C SER A 135 6.41 -0.06 -1.60
N THR A 136 5.76 -0.03 -2.75
CA THR A 136 6.39 -0.28 -4.04
C THR A 136 5.94 0.79 -5.02
N PHE A 137 6.90 1.38 -5.73
CA PHE A 137 6.60 2.25 -6.85
C PHE A 137 6.12 1.40 -8.03
N LEU A 138 4.94 1.73 -8.57
CA LEU A 138 4.36 0.94 -9.65
C LEU A 138 4.89 1.41 -11.01
N GLU A 139 5.22 0.43 -11.86
CA GLU A 139 5.48 0.72 -13.27
C GLU A 139 4.20 1.13 -14.00
N LYS A 140 4.35 1.64 -15.23
CA LYS A 140 3.23 2.16 -16.03
C LYS A 140 2.12 1.15 -16.27
N SER A 141 2.46 -0.07 -16.66
CA SER A 141 1.50 -1.14 -16.87
C SER A 141 0.76 -1.49 -15.57
N GLU A 142 1.49 -1.67 -14.48
CA GLU A 142 0.95 -2.06 -13.17
C GLU A 142 0.03 -0.99 -12.58
N LEU A 143 0.43 0.28 -12.66
CA LEU A 143 -0.39 1.40 -12.22
C LEU A 143 -1.71 1.45 -13.00
N LEU A 144 -1.65 1.35 -14.33
CA LEU A 144 -2.86 1.39 -15.17
C LEU A 144 -3.79 0.21 -14.87
N LEU A 145 -3.24 -0.98 -14.67
CA LEU A 145 -4.01 -2.18 -14.30
C LEU A 145 -4.67 -2.03 -12.94
N PHE A 146 -3.96 -1.47 -11.94
CA PHE A 146 -4.52 -1.24 -10.61
C PHE A 146 -5.62 -0.17 -10.65
N VAL A 147 -5.34 0.99 -11.24
CA VAL A 147 -6.28 2.12 -11.33
C VAL A 147 -7.55 1.72 -12.11
N ALA A 148 -7.42 0.94 -13.19
CA ALA A 148 -8.57 0.52 -13.99
C ALA A 148 -9.65 -0.21 -13.18
N ARG A 149 -9.27 -0.88 -12.08
CA ARG A 149 -10.20 -1.60 -11.19
C ARG A 149 -11.20 -0.69 -10.47
N PHE A 150 -10.92 0.61 -10.43
CA PHE A 150 -11.73 1.61 -9.74
C PHE A 150 -12.75 2.31 -10.65
N PHE A 151 -12.82 1.93 -11.94
CA PHE A 151 -13.72 2.56 -12.90
C PHE A 151 -14.49 1.50 -13.68
N GLU A 152 -15.82 1.47 -13.52
CA GLU A 152 -16.67 0.56 -14.28
C GLU A 152 -16.81 0.99 -15.76
N ARG A 153 -16.80 2.30 -16.01
CA ARG A 153 -17.01 2.85 -17.35
C ARG A 153 -15.70 3.32 -17.99
N ARG A 154 -15.46 2.87 -19.23
CA ARG A 154 -14.28 3.25 -20.03
C ARG A 154 -14.09 4.77 -20.12
N ASN A 155 -15.16 5.54 -20.34
CA ASN A 155 -15.05 6.99 -20.49
C ASN A 155 -14.60 7.69 -19.20
N GLN A 156 -15.04 7.20 -18.04
CA GLN A 156 -14.61 7.72 -16.74
C GLN A 156 -13.11 7.43 -16.53
N PHE A 157 -12.69 6.21 -16.83
CA PHE A 157 -11.27 5.83 -16.77
C PHE A 157 -10.41 6.68 -17.69
N LEU A 158 -10.81 6.86 -18.96
CA LEU A 158 -10.08 7.69 -19.92
C LEU A 158 -9.99 9.16 -19.48
N SER A 159 -11.06 9.70 -18.91
CA SER A 159 -11.06 11.05 -18.35
C SER A 159 -10.10 11.18 -17.17
N PHE A 160 -10.06 10.19 -16.28
CA PHE A 160 -9.12 10.12 -15.18
C PHE A 160 -7.67 10.00 -15.67
N LEU A 161 -7.38 9.16 -16.67
CA LEU A 161 -6.03 9.04 -17.22
C LEU A 161 -5.50 10.37 -17.75
N LYS A 162 -6.35 11.16 -18.41
CA LYS A 162 -5.98 12.51 -18.89
C LYS A 162 -5.65 13.47 -17.75
N SER A 163 -6.30 13.35 -16.59
CA SER A 163 -6.02 14.23 -15.44
C SER A 163 -4.69 13.87 -14.76
N ILE A 164 -4.31 12.59 -14.75
CA ILE A 164 -3.08 12.13 -14.07
C ILE A 164 -1.84 12.08 -14.96
N GLU A 165 -1.97 12.12 -16.30
CA GLU A 165 -0.85 11.92 -17.23
C GLU A 165 0.33 12.89 -16.99
N ARG A 166 0.04 14.19 -16.84
CA ARG A 166 1.08 15.21 -16.60
C ARG A 166 1.73 15.09 -15.22
N PRO A 167 0.98 15.07 -14.10
CA PRO A 167 1.55 14.84 -12.76
C PRO A 167 2.41 13.59 -12.71
N TRP A 168 1.94 12.51 -13.34
CA TRP A 168 2.63 11.24 -13.35
C TRP A 168 3.97 11.28 -14.08
N LYS A 169 4.00 11.86 -15.28
CA LYS A 169 5.27 12.01 -16.03
C LYS A 169 6.30 12.79 -15.22
N LYS A 170 5.87 13.83 -14.50
CA LYS A 170 6.75 14.64 -13.64
C LYS A 170 7.28 13.81 -12.46
N GLU A 171 6.42 13.08 -11.77
CA GLU A 171 6.83 12.29 -10.61
C GLU A 171 7.73 11.12 -11.01
N PHE A 172 7.48 10.46 -12.14
CA PHE A 172 8.33 9.39 -12.67
C PHE A 172 9.78 9.87 -12.90
N ILE A 173 9.95 11.07 -13.47
CA ILE A 173 11.28 11.67 -13.67
C ILE A 173 11.97 11.91 -12.32
N THR A 174 11.23 12.43 -11.33
CA THR A 174 11.75 12.69 -9.98
C THR A 174 12.19 11.40 -9.28
N GLN A 175 11.37 10.35 -9.34
CA GLN A 175 11.64 9.06 -8.71
C GLN A 175 12.82 8.36 -9.39
N THR A 176 12.85 8.33 -10.73
CA THR A 176 13.96 7.75 -11.49
C THR A 176 15.27 8.45 -11.13
N LYS A 177 15.28 9.79 -11.09
CA LYS A 177 16.48 10.56 -10.68
C LYS A 177 16.93 10.22 -9.26
N THR A 178 16.00 10.00 -8.36
CA THR A 178 16.28 9.65 -6.96
C THR A 178 16.86 8.23 -6.86
N GLN A 179 16.25 7.25 -7.50
CA GLN A 179 16.72 5.86 -7.54
C GLN A 179 18.09 5.74 -8.21
N THR A 180 18.32 6.42 -9.34
CA THR A 180 19.62 6.46 -10.01
C THR A 180 20.71 7.03 -9.10
N LYS A 181 20.43 8.10 -8.35
CA LYS A 181 21.38 8.67 -7.39
C LYS A 181 21.70 7.70 -6.25
N VAL A 182 20.71 6.98 -5.74
CA VAL A 182 20.91 5.96 -4.71
C VAL A 182 21.78 4.83 -5.25
N LEU A 183 21.45 4.29 -6.43
CA LEU A 183 22.24 3.26 -7.11
C LEU A 183 23.69 3.70 -7.36
N GLN A 184 23.91 4.92 -7.88
CA GLN A 184 25.25 5.46 -8.11
C GLN A 184 26.07 5.54 -6.82
N ARG A 185 25.46 5.96 -5.71
CA ARG A 185 26.13 5.99 -4.40
C ARG A 185 26.46 4.59 -3.89
N SER A 186 25.55 3.63 -4.07
CA SER A 186 25.79 2.23 -3.69
C SER A 186 26.94 1.62 -4.49
N VAL A 187 26.96 1.82 -5.81
CA VAL A 187 28.06 1.35 -6.67
C VAL A 187 29.39 2.01 -6.28
N ALA A 188 29.41 3.33 -6.10
CA ALA A 188 30.61 4.05 -5.67
C ALA A 188 31.14 3.56 -4.31
N SER A 189 30.25 3.24 -3.37
CA SER A 189 30.62 2.67 -2.07
C SER A 189 31.29 1.30 -2.21
N VAL A 190 30.78 0.44 -3.10
CA VAL A 190 31.34 -0.89 -3.35
C VAL A 190 32.71 -0.78 -4.01
N GLU A 191 32.85 0.06 -5.04
CA GLU A 191 34.13 0.30 -5.69
C GLU A 191 35.18 0.87 -4.72
N GLN A 192 34.76 1.75 -3.81
CA GLN A 192 35.64 2.31 -2.79
C GLN A 192 36.08 1.26 -1.77
N SER A 193 35.18 0.37 -1.33
CA SER A 193 35.56 -0.75 -0.45
C SER A 193 36.54 -1.71 -1.12
N GLU A 194 36.32 -2.06 -2.40
CA GLU A 194 37.25 -2.93 -3.14
C GLU A 194 38.62 -2.29 -3.32
N ARG A 195 38.70 -0.98 -3.57
CA ARG A 195 39.97 -0.25 -3.65
C ARG A 195 40.73 -0.28 -2.32
N LEU A 196 40.04 -0.06 -1.20
CA LEU A 196 40.63 -0.11 0.13
C LEU A 196 41.16 -1.51 0.44
N GLU A 197 40.40 -2.57 0.13
CA GLU A 197 40.86 -3.95 0.32
C GLU A 197 42.12 -4.29 -0.49
N ARG A 198 42.21 -3.79 -1.75
CA ARG A 198 43.41 -3.99 -2.58
C ARG A 198 44.62 -3.29 -1.98
N GLN A 199 44.46 -2.04 -1.53
CA GLN A 199 45.54 -1.28 -0.88
C GLN A 199 46.00 -1.95 0.42
N GLU A 200 45.08 -2.50 1.20
CA GLU A 200 45.39 -3.19 2.45
C GLU A 200 46.16 -4.51 2.19
N LYS A 201 45.75 -5.28 1.18
CA LYS A 201 46.47 -6.49 0.73
C LYS A 201 47.88 -6.16 0.20
N GLU A 202 48.03 -5.09 -0.57
CA GLU A 202 49.34 -4.64 -1.07
C GLU A 202 50.25 -4.23 0.09
N LYS A 203 49.73 -3.47 1.05
CA LYS A 203 50.48 -3.04 2.25
C LYS A 203 50.94 -4.23 3.09
N GLN A 204 50.06 -5.20 3.34
CA GLN A 204 50.42 -6.45 4.03
C GLN A 204 51.49 -7.24 3.27
N SER A 205 51.42 -7.28 1.94
CA SER A 205 52.44 -7.96 1.12
C SER A 205 53.82 -7.29 1.22
N LEU A 206 53.86 -5.96 1.26
CA LEU A 206 55.09 -5.18 1.40
C LEU A 206 55.69 -5.33 2.81
N GLU A 207 54.84 -5.34 3.85
CA GLU A 207 55.28 -5.62 5.22
C GLU A 207 55.86 -7.03 5.35
N LEU A 208 55.20 -8.06 4.79
CA LEU A 208 55.72 -9.43 4.74
C LEU A 208 57.06 -9.53 4.02
N LYS A 209 57.23 -8.84 2.88
CA LYS A 209 58.52 -8.78 2.17
C LYS A 209 59.61 -8.15 3.03
N ARG A 210 59.35 -6.99 3.65
CA ARG A 210 60.30 -6.32 4.55
C ARG A 210 60.71 -7.20 5.72
N VAL A 211 59.76 -7.90 6.35
CA VAL A 211 60.05 -8.84 7.44
C VAL A 211 60.95 -9.98 6.98
N ARG A 212 60.67 -10.56 5.79
CA ARG A 212 61.51 -11.60 5.20
C ARG A 212 62.92 -11.11 4.88
N GLU A 213 63.05 -9.93 4.30
CA GLU A 213 64.33 -9.31 3.98
C GLU A 213 65.15 -9.04 5.25
N GLN A 214 64.52 -8.48 6.29
CA GLN A 214 65.16 -8.27 7.59
C GLN A 214 65.61 -9.58 8.24
N PHE A 215 64.78 -10.62 8.16
CA PHE A 215 65.16 -11.96 8.63
C PHE A 215 66.36 -12.49 7.87
N PHE A 216 66.33 -12.45 6.53
CA PHE A 216 67.44 -12.91 5.70
C PHE A 216 68.75 -12.17 6.00
N TYR A 217 68.70 -10.84 6.11
CA TYR A 217 69.86 -10.02 6.43
C TYR A 217 70.44 -10.37 7.81
N ARG A 218 69.57 -10.54 8.83
CA ARG A 218 69.99 -10.92 10.18
C ARG A 218 70.60 -12.32 10.25
N THR A 219 70.10 -13.27 9.46
CA THR A 219 70.48 -14.68 9.53
C THR A 219 71.73 -15.00 8.70
N PHE A 220 71.92 -14.33 7.55
CA PHE A 220 72.96 -14.72 6.58
C PHE A 220 74.05 -13.67 6.32
N TYR A 221 73.85 -12.41 6.70
CA TYR A 221 74.82 -11.31 6.48
C TYR A 221 75.44 -10.79 7.78
N ARG A 222 75.43 -11.61 8.84
CA ARG A 222 76.10 -11.34 10.10
C ARG A 222 77.42 -12.08 10.18
#